data_AF-A0A2D5B2R5-F1
#
_entry.id   AF-A0A2D5B2R5-F1
#
_cell.length_a   1.000
_cell.length_b   1.000
_cell.length_c   1.000
_cell.angle_alpha   90.00
_cell.angle_beta   90.00
_cell.angle_gamma   90.00
#
_symmetry.space_group_name_H-M   'P 1'
#
loop_
_entity.id
_entity.type
_entity.pdbx_description
1 polymer ?
#
loop_
_entity_poly.entity_id
_entity_poly.type
_entity_poly.pdbx_seq_one_letter_code
_entity_poly.pdbx_strand_id
1 'polypeptide(L)'
;MGLPDSVASRPFPGSSGRVFLVFLRLGLTSFGGPVAHLGYFRTEFVERRGWLSDRAYADLVALCQFLPGPASSQVGMAIGLQRAGILG
;
A
#
# COMPACT_ATOMS: atom_id res chain seq x y z
N MET A 1 -1.77 22.07 23.94
CA MET A 1 -0.79 21.02 23.57
C MET A 1 -1.59 19.86 23.02
N GLY A 2 -2.00 19.95 21.75
CA GLY A 2 -2.94 19.03 21.11
C GLY A 2 -2.23 17.81 20.58
N LEU A 3 -2.80 16.63 20.85
CA LEU A 3 -2.36 15.36 20.27
C LEU A 3 -2.59 15.40 18.74
N PRO A 4 -1.69 14.88 17.90
CA PRO A 4 -1.91 14.80 16.46
C PRO A 4 -2.98 13.75 16.13
N ASP A 5 -4.13 14.21 15.61
CA ASP A 5 -5.33 13.45 15.23
C ASP A 5 -5.19 12.47 14.03
N SER A 6 -4.09 11.71 13.83
CA SER A 6 -3.96 10.99 12.53
C SER A 6 -3.29 9.61 12.45
N VAL A 7 -3.06 8.89 13.56
CA VAL A 7 -2.61 7.47 13.51
C VAL A 7 -3.65 6.53 14.14
N ALA A 8 -4.86 6.56 13.60
CA ALA A 8 -5.84 5.51 13.89
C ALA A 8 -6.70 5.24 12.66
N SER A 9 -6.07 4.83 11.55
CA SER A 9 -6.80 4.15 10.48
C SER A 9 -7.27 2.80 11.02
N ARG A 10 -8.53 2.78 11.49
CA ARG A 10 -9.22 1.58 11.95
C ARG A 10 -8.98 0.45 10.94
N PRO A 11 -8.45 -0.72 11.36
CA PRO A 11 -8.35 -1.85 10.47
C PRO A 11 -9.78 -2.32 10.21
N PHE A 12 -10.40 -1.86 9.12
CA PHE A 12 -11.49 -2.64 8.56
C PHE A 12 -10.85 -3.97 8.16
N PRO A 13 -11.30 -5.12 8.68
CA PRO A 13 -10.88 -6.41 8.18
C PRO A 13 -11.40 -6.51 6.75
N GLY A 14 -10.61 -6.03 5.79
CA GLY A 14 -10.77 -6.46 4.42
C GLY A 14 -10.50 -7.95 4.45
N SER A 15 -11.50 -8.76 4.06
CA SER A 15 -11.32 -10.21 3.92
C SER A 15 -9.95 -10.47 3.27
N SER A 16 -9.08 -11.23 3.94
CA SER A 16 -7.71 -11.49 3.46
C SER A 16 -7.71 -12.03 2.03
N GLY A 17 -8.77 -12.75 1.64
CA GLY A 17 -8.98 -13.19 0.25
C GLY A 17 -9.18 -12.03 -0.75
N ARG A 18 -9.84 -10.94 -0.35
CA ARG A 18 -9.97 -9.73 -1.16
C ARG A 18 -8.66 -8.97 -1.26
N VAL A 19 -7.84 -8.95 -0.20
CA VAL A 19 -6.49 -8.37 -0.24
C VAL A 19 -5.60 -9.20 -1.17
N PHE A 20 -5.58 -10.51 -0.99
CA PHE A 20 -4.85 -11.45 -1.84
C PHE A 20 -5.21 -11.32 -3.32
N LEU A 21 -6.50 -11.28 -3.68
CA LEU A 21 -6.93 -11.13 -5.08
C LEU A 21 -6.43 -9.81 -5.72
N VAL A 22 -6.24 -8.77 -4.92
CA VAL A 22 -5.77 -7.46 -5.38
C VAL A 22 -4.28 -7.49 -5.62
N PHE A 23 -3.52 -8.02 -4.68
CA PHE A 23 -2.10 -8.24 -4.85
C PHE A 23 -1.80 -9.20 -6.00
N LEU A 24 -2.61 -10.25 -6.18
CA LEU A 24 -2.50 -11.18 -7.30
C LEU A 24 -2.77 -10.48 -8.64
N ARG A 25 -3.85 -9.70 -8.73
CA ARG A 25 -4.17 -8.92 -9.93
C ARG A 25 -3.07 -7.91 -10.23
N LEU A 26 -2.62 -7.15 -9.23
CA LEU A 26 -1.54 -6.18 -9.39
C LEU A 26 -0.23 -6.87 -9.80
N GLY A 27 0.12 -8.02 -9.23
CA GLY A 27 1.29 -8.80 -9.65
C GLY A 27 1.20 -9.26 -11.11
N LEU A 28 0.00 -9.60 -11.57
CA LEU A 28 -0.26 -10.00 -12.97
C LEU A 28 -0.41 -8.83 -13.94
N THR A 29 -0.63 -7.59 -13.48
CA THR A 29 -0.81 -6.42 -14.35
C THR A 29 0.31 -5.39 -14.26
N SER A 30 1.15 -5.46 -13.23
CA SER A 30 2.24 -4.50 -13.03
C SER A 30 3.45 -4.92 -13.86
N PHE A 31 3.43 -4.59 -15.15
CA PHE A 31 4.58 -4.68 -16.05
C PHE A 31 5.03 -3.27 -16.45
N GLY A 32 6.31 -3.06 -16.78
CA GLY A 32 6.82 -1.74 -17.22
C GLY A 32 7.80 -1.03 -16.28
N GLY A 33 8.36 -1.74 -15.29
CA GLY A 33 9.44 -1.22 -14.43
C GLY A 33 8.97 -0.60 -13.10
N PRO A 34 9.89 -0.15 -12.24
CA PRO A 34 9.61 0.23 -10.85
C PRO A 34 8.66 1.43 -10.71
N VAL A 35 8.78 2.42 -11.60
CA VAL A 35 7.91 3.60 -11.61
C VAL A 35 6.47 3.24 -12.00
N ALA A 36 6.30 2.32 -12.95
CA ALA A 36 4.99 1.83 -13.35
C ALA A 36 4.30 1.09 -12.20
N HIS A 37 5.04 0.25 -11.45
CA HIS A 37 4.53 -0.44 -10.25
C HIS A 37 3.97 0.55 -9.22
N LEU A 38 4.71 1.61 -8.91
CA LEU A 38 4.25 2.64 -7.99
C LEU A 38 3.00 3.38 -8.52
N GLY A 39 2.96 3.65 -9.83
CA GLY A 39 1.76 4.20 -10.48
C GLY A 39 0.54 3.30 -10.31
N TYR A 40 0.67 2.00 -10.56
CA TYR A 40 -0.43 1.03 -10.40
C TYR A 40 -0.91 0.94 -8.95
N PHE A 41 0.01 0.97 -7.99
CA PHE A 41 -0.31 0.94 -6.57
C PHE A 41 -1.03 2.21 -6.13
N ARG A 42 -0.62 3.38 -6.62
CA ARG A 42 -1.32 4.64 -6.35
C ARG A 42 -2.76 4.59 -6.87
N THR A 43 -2.96 4.21 -8.13
CA THR A 43 -4.31 4.12 -8.72
C THR A 43 -5.18 3.11 -7.98
N GLU A 44 -4.64 1.95 -7.59
CA GLU A 44 -5.44 0.94 -6.90
C GLU A 44 -5.73 1.31 -5.43
N PHE A 45 -4.73 1.76 -4.67
CA PHE A 45 -4.85 1.96 -3.23
C PHE A 45 -5.30 3.37 -2.83
N VAL A 46 -5.04 4.39 -3.64
CA VAL A 46 -5.48 5.77 -3.40
C VAL A 46 -6.77 6.06 -4.15
N GLU A 47 -6.78 5.93 -5.48
CA GLU A 47 -7.92 6.38 -6.31
C GLU A 47 -9.10 5.42 -6.27
N ARG A 48 -8.88 4.13 -6.54
CA ARG A 48 -9.96 3.13 -6.63
C ARG A 48 -10.52 2.71 -5.27
N ARG A 49 -9.64 2.49 -4.30
CA ARG A 49 -10.03 1.91 -2.99
C ARG A 49 -10.07 2.91 -1.84
N GLY A 50 -9.40 4.06 -1.96
CA GLY A 50 -9.31 5.04 -0.88
C GLY A 50 -8.71 4.48 0.41
N TRP A 51 -7.78 3.52 0.32
CA TRP A 51 -7.11 2.95 1.50
C TRP A 51 -6.03 3.86 2.04
N LEU A 52 -5.41 4.65 1.17
CA LEU A 52 -4.38 5.62 1.50
C LEU A 52 -4.78 6.98 0.90
N SER A 53 -4.40 8.06 1.57
CA SER A 53 -4.39 9.37 0.93
C SER A 53 -3.16 9.49 0.02
N ASP A 54 -3.20 10.42 -0.94
CA ASP A 54 -2.08 10.67 -1.85
C ASP A 54 -0.78 11.00 -1.08
N ARG A 55 -0.93 11.76 0.01
CA ARG A 55 0.17 12.14 0.92
C ARG A 55 0.73 10.94 1.68
N ALA A 56 -0.14 10.12 2.27
CA ALA A 56 0.28 8.89 2.97
C ALA A 56 0.98 7.90 2.03
N TYR A 57 0.53 7.82 0.78
CA TYR A 57 1.18 6.99 -0.23
C TYR A 57 2.57 7.54 -0.61
N ALA A 58 2.70 8.84 -0.84
CA ALA A 58 3.98 9.47 -1.14
C ALA A 58 5.00 9.30 -0.01
N ASP A 59 4.58 9.49 1.25
CA ASP A 59 5.42 9.29 2.43
C ASP A 59 5.89 7.82 2.55
N LEU A 60 4.99 6.86 2.29
CA LEU A 60 5.30 5.43 2.29
C LEU A 60 6.31 5.07 1.20
N VAL A 61 6.14 5.60 -0.02
CA VAL A 61 7.07 5.39 -1.14
C VAL A 61 8.43 5.98 -0.82
N ALA A 62 8.48 7.20 -0.28
CA ALA A 62 9.73 7.84 0.11
C ALA A 62 10.48 7.04 1.18
N LEU A 63 9.76 6.52 2.19
CA LEU A 63 10.32 5.65 3.22
C LEU A 63 10.89 4.36 2.62
N CYS A 64 10.15 3.70 1.74
CA CYS A 64 10.60 2.46 1.10
C CYS A 64 11.77 2.66 0.13
N GLN A 65 11.88 3.83 -0.50
CA GLN A 65 13.04 4.18 -1.34
C GLN A 65 14.28 4.50 -0.49
N PHE A 66 14.09 4.89 0.77
CA PHE A 66 15.19 5.15 1.70
C PHE A 66 15.76 3.86 2.32
N LEU A 67 14.96 2.79 2.38
CA LEU A 67 15.36 1.49 2.92
C LEU A 67 16.09 0.64 1.86
N PRO A 68 17.10 -0.16 2.25
CA PRO A 68 17.75 -1.08 1.32
C PRO A 68 16.76 -2.14 0.84
N GLY A 69 16.55 -2.22 -0.47
CA GLY A 69 15.70 -3.23 -1.12
C GLY A 69 14.76 -2.65 -2.18
N PRO A 70 13.96 -3.50 -2.84
CA PRO A 70 13.00 -3.06 -3.85
C PRO A 70 11.80 -2.37 -3.19
N ALA A 71 11.66 -1.06 -3.39
CA ALA A 71 10.59 -0.28 -2.75
C ALA A 71 9.18 -0.75 -3.10
N SER A 72 8.94 -1.29 -4.31
CA SER A 72 7.62 -1.82 -4.67
C SER A 72 7.20 -2.98 -3.76
N SER A 73 8.09 -3.91 -3.46
CA SER A 73 7.83 -5.03 -2.56
C SER A 73 7.59 -4.56 -1.13
N GLN A 74 8.39 -3.59 -0.66
CA GLN A 74 8.24 -3.04 0.69
C GLN A 74 6.92 -2.29 0.87
N VAL A 75 6.53 -1.47 -0.12
CA VAL A 75 5.22 -0.80 -0.17
C VAL A 75 4.09 -1.83 -0.16
N GLY A 76 4.22 -2.88 -0.97
CA GLY A 76 3.22 -3.95 -1.03
C GLY A 76 3.05 -4.66 0.31
N MET A 77 4.15 -5.06 0.95
CA MET A 77 4.12 -5.71 2.28
C MET A 77 3.57 -4.79 3.36
N ALA A 78 3.93 -3.50 3.36
CA ALA A 78 3.41 -2.53 4.32
C ALA A 78 1.89 -2.37 4.21
N ILE A 79 1.36 -2.32 2.97
CA ILE A 79 -0.08 -2.23 2.71
C ILE A 79 -0.79 -3.53 3.07
N GLY A 80 -0.19 -4.70 2.75
CA GLY A 80 -0.69 -6.02 3.12
C GLY A 80 -0.82 -6.18 4.64
N LEU A 81 0.25 -5.87 5.37
CA LEU A 81 0.29 -5.88 6.83
C LEU A 81 -0.73 -4.90 7.44
N GLN A 82 -0.85 -3.68 6.90
CA GLN A 82 -1.80 -2.69 7.37
C GLN A 82 -3.26 -3.13 7.17
N ARG A 83 -3.56 -3.97 6.14
CA ARG A 83 -4.93 -4.37 5.81
C ARG A 83 -5.37 -5.74 6.28
N ALA A 84 -4.50 -6.73 6.27
CA ALA A 84 -4.82 -8.11 6.62
C ALA A 84 -3.97 -8.64 7.79
N GLY A 85 -3.17 -7.79 8.44
CA GLY A 85 -2.31 -8.18 9.55
C GLY A 85 -1.23 -9.16 9.07
N ILE A 86 -0.84 -10.11 9.93
CA ILE A 86 0.20 -11.11 9.62
C ILE A 86 -0.21 -12.04 8.45
N LEU A 87 -1.51 -12.11 8.13
CA LEU A 87 -2.05 -12.91 7.02
C LEU A 87 -2.08 -12.15 5.68
N GLY A 88 -1.55 -10.92 5.64
CA GLY A 88 -1.59 -10.00 4.50
C GLY A 88 -0.35 -9.98 3.63
#